data_AF-A0A3A9J6R2-F1
#
_entry.id   AF-A0A3A9J6R2-F1
#
_cell.length_a   1.000
_cell.length_b   1.000
_cell.length_c   1.000
_cell.angle_alpha   90.00
_cell.angle_beta   90.00
_cell.angle_gamma   90.00
#
_symmetry.space_group_name_H-M   'P 1'
#
loop_
_entity.id
_entity.type
_entity.pdbx_description
1 polymer ?
#
loop_
_entity_poly.entity_id
_entity_poly.type
_entity_poly.pdbx_seq_one_letter_code
_entity_poly.pdbx_strand_id
1 'polypeptide(L)'
;MTNPASAEAFPDLRAALRAEVAPLFGEMRSFVDRRIAELSAELAATSEIADMAEENLSRKLGQVHEQIAQLVAIPAASTRNSGLELEAVVQATEAAANTIMEATEAIQAWISSGQKDQASIEALSARVNSIFEACSFQDVTGQRIRRAIQHLQQVETMLEHIVPGVTADPSLRPVQVPTQMRTTSAAAQATPDLSQADIDALLDFGATATASPARAAELSQADIDALLNG
;
A
#
# COMPACT_ATOMS: atom_id res chain seq x y z
N MET A 1 1.37 -100.89 47.46
CA MET A 1 0.48 -100.31 48.49
C MET A 1 0.65 -98.81 48.42
N THR A 2 -0.11 -98.17 47.55
CA THR A 2 -0.13 -96.72 47.33
C THR A 2 -1.19 -96.13 48.26
N ASN A 3 -0.80 -95.15 49.06
CA ASN A 3 -1.64 -94.49 50.06
C ASN A 3 -2.73 -93.65 49.35
N PRO A 4 -4.03 -93.94 49.53
CA PRO A 4 -5.11 -93.21 48.86
C PRO A 4 -5.33 -91.79 49.39
N ALA A 5 -4.71 -91.40 50.52
CA ALA A 5 -4.91 -90.09 51.15
C ALA A 5 -4.25 -88.92 50.40
N SER A 6 -3.35 -89.18 49.45
CA SER A 6 -2.61 -88.11 48.75
C SER A 6 -3.33 -87.54 47.53
N ALA A 7 -4.44 -88.14 47.06
CA ALA A 7 -5.17 -87.66 45.89
C ALA A 7 -6.38 -86.75 46.23
N GLU A 8 -6.96 -86.90 47.43
CA GLU A 8 -8.14 -86.13 47.87
C GLU A 8 -7.80 -84.80 48.57
N ALA A 9 -6.59 -84.61 49.11
CA ALA A 9 -6.23 -83.38 49.83
C ALA A 9 -5.95 -82.16 48.93
N PHE A 10 -5.51 -82.38 47.69
CA PHE A 10 -5.20 -81.32 46.74
C PHE A 10 -6.41 -80.65 46.05
N PRO A 11 -7.53 -81.36 45.72
CA PRO A 11 -8.72 -80.71 45.17
C PRO A 11 -9.38 -79.75 46.17
N ASP A 12 -9.42 -80.07 47.46
CA ASP A 12 -9.99 -79.19 48.49
C ASP A 12 -9.15 -77.94 48.71
N LEU A 13 -7.82 -78.06 48.75
CA LEU A 13 -6.93 -76.90 48.85
C LEU A 13 -7.03 -76.01 47.60
N ARG A 14 -7.14 -76.59 46.40
CA ARG A 14 -7.34 -75.84 45.16
C ARG A 14 -8.71 -75.16 45.09
N ALA A 15 -9.76 -75.82 45.60
CA ALA A 15 -11.10 -75.24 45.69
C ALA A 15 -11.14 -74.08 46.69
N ALA A 16 -10.53 -74.24 47.86
CA ALA A 16 -10.40 -73.19 48.87
C ALA A 16 -9.58 -71.99 48.36
N LEU A 17 -8.43 -72.25 47.73
CA LEU A 17 -7.62 -71.19 47.11
C LEU A 17 -8.39 -70.46 46.01
N ARG A 18 -9.15 -71.18 45.17
CA ARG A 18 -10.01 -70.56 44.15
C ARG A 18 -11.13 -69.74 44.78
N ALA A 19 -11.73 -70.19 45.88
CA ALA A 19 -12.79 -69.47 46.58
C ALA A 19 -12.30 -68.14 47.18
N GLU A 20 -11.05 -68.09 47.63
CA GLU A 20 -10.40 -66.87 48.16
C GLU A 20 -9.86 -65.94 47.05
N VAL A 21 -9.29 -66.51 45.99
CA VAL A 21 -8.60 -65.74 44.95
C VAL A 21 -9.54 -65.25 43.84
N ALA A 22 -10.64 -65.97 43.56
CA ALA A 22 -11.64 -65.55 42.59
C ALA A 22 -12.32 -64.21 42.90
N PRO A 23 -12.73 -63.88 44.15
CA PRO A 23 -13.31 -62.58 44.46
C PRO A 23 -12.30 -61.44 44.26
N LEU A 24 -11.03 -61.63 44.65
CA LEU A 24 -9.95 -60.65 44.43
C LEU A 24 -9.74 -60.35 42.93
N PHE A 25 -9.76 -61.38 42.08
CA PHE A 25 -9.70 -61.18 40.62
C PHE A 25 -10.98 -60.53 40.06
N GLY A 26 -12.15 -60.82 40.66
CA GLY A 26 -13.41 -60.15 40.33
C GLY A 26 -13.37 -58.66 40.66
N GLU A 27 -12.85 -58.29 41.82
CA GLU A 27 -12.64 -56.91 42.24
C GLU A 27 -11.66 -56.20 41.31
N MET A 28 -10.50 -56.80 41.02
CA MET A 28 -9.53 -56.23 40.10
C MET A 28 -10.10 -56.03 38.68
N ARG A 29 -10.89 -56.99 38.18
CA ARG A 29 -11.58 -56.85 36.89
C ARG A 29 -12.59 -55.71 36.91
N SER A 30 -13.42 -55.62 37.95
CA SER A 30 -14.39 -54.51 38.07
C SER A 30 -13.73 -53.14 38.22
N PHE A 31 -12.59 -53.06 38.92
CA PHE A 31 -11.77 -51.86 38.98
C PHE A 31 -11.20 -51.48 37.62
N VAL A 32 -10.65 -52.44 36.87
CA VAL A 32 -10.12 -52.23 35.52
C VAL A 32 -11.23 -51.81 34.56
N ASP A 33 -12.39 -52.46 34.58
CA ASP A 33 -13.55 -52.10 33.74
C ASP A 33 -14.01 -50.67 34.01
N ARG A 34 -14.05 -50.25 35.30
CA ARG A 34 -14.37 -48.88 35.68
C ARG A 34 -13.32 -47.88 35.20
N ARG A 35 -12.03 -48.21 35.30
CA ARG A 35 -10.93 -47.34 34.84
C ARG A 35 -10.87 -47.23 33.32
N ILE A 36 -11.13 -48.31 32.59
CA ILE A 36 -11.23 -48.30 31.13
C ILE A 36 -12.40 -47.40 30.72
N ALA A 37 -13.56 -47.51 31.37
CA ALA A 37 -14.71 -46.66 31.06
C ALA A 37 -14.42 -45.17 31.33
N GLU A 38 -13.79 -44.85 32.45
CA GLU A 38 -13.41 -43.47 32.83
C GLU A 38 -12.37 -42.89 31.86
N LEU A 39 -11.28 -43.61 31.58
CA LEU A 39 -10.27 -43.18 30.61
C LEU A 39 -10.80 -43.08 29.19
N SER A 40 -11.72 -43.97 28.79
CA SER A 40 -12.35 -43.89 27.46
C SER A 40 -13.21 -42.64 27.33
N ALA A 41 -13.91 -42.25 28.40
CA ALA A 41 -14.69 -41.02 28.43
C ALA A 41 -13.78 -39.77 28.41
N GLU A 42 -12.68 -39.75 29.17
CA GLU A 42 -11.70 -38.66 29.13
C GLU A 42 -11.02 -38.52 27.77
N LEU A 43 -10.64 -39.65 27.15
CA LEU A 43 -10.03 -39.66 25.83
C LEU A 43 -10.99 -39.15 24.75
N ALA A 44 -12.27 -39.55 24.80
CA ALA A 44 -13.30 -39.05 23.89
C ALA A 44 -13.48 -37.53 24.01
N ALA A 45 -13.56 -37.01 25.24
CA ALA A 45 -13.66 -35.57 25.48
C ALA A 45 -12.39 -34.82 25.00
N THR A 46 -11.21 -35.41 25.19
CA THR A 46 -9.95 -34.82 24.72
C THR A 46 -9.88 -34.80 23.19
N SER A 47 -10.33 -35.86 22.53
CA SER A 47 -10.42 -35.93 21.07
C SER A 47 -11.35 -34.83 20.53
N GLU A 48 -12.52 -34.65 21.13
CA GLU A 48 -13.48 -33.62 20.72
C GLU A 48 -12.90 -32.20 20.83
N ILE A 49 -12.19 -31.90 21.93
CA ILE A 49 -11.51 -30.60 22.08
C ILE A 49 -10.42 -30.42 21.02
N ALA A 50 -9.67 -31.48 20.69
CA ALA A 50 -8.63 -31.43 19.66
C ALA A 50 -9.24 -31.16 18.27
N ASP A 51 -10.34 -31.83 17.92
CA ASP A 51 -11.06 -31.62 16.66
C ASP A 51 -11.57 -30.17 16.56
N MET A 52 -12.17 -29.66 17.63
CA MET A 52 -12.61 -28.26 17.71
C MET A 52 -11.43 -27.27 17.56
N ALA A 53 -10.27 -27.58 18.13
CA ALA A 53 -9.06 -26.76 18.01
C ALA A 53 -8.51 -26.77 16.58
N GLU A 54 -8.52 -27.92 15.91
CA GLU A 54 -8.09 -28.07 14.52
C GLU A 54 -9.00 -27.27 13.58
N GLU A 55 -10.32 -27.38 13.74
CA GLU A 55 -11.28 -26.57 12.98
C GLU A 55 -11.08 -25.07 13.20
N ASN A 56 -10.83 -24.65 14.44
CA ASN A 56 -10.60 -23.25 14.77
C ASN A 56 -9.30 -22.73 14.14
N LEU A 57 -8.23 -23.53 14.19
CA LEU A 57 -6.96 -23.18 13.56
C LEU A 57 -7.10 -23.09 12.05
N SER A 58 -7.75 -24.07 11.41
CA SER A 58 -8.02 -24.08 9.97
C SER A 58 -8.81 -22.85 9.53
N ARG A 59 -9.85 -22.47 10.30
CA ARG A 59 -10.64 -21.26 10.05
C ARG A 59 -9.81 -19.98 10.17
N LYS A 60 -8.98 -19.86 11.21
CA LYS A 60 -8.08 -18.70 11.39
C LYS A 60 -7.03 -18.64 10.28
N LEU A 61 -6.44 -19.76 9.90
CA LEU A 61 -5.47 -19.83 8.81
C LEU A 61 -6.12 -19.42 7.48
N GLY A 62 -7.35 -19.86 7.23
CA GLY A 62 -8.14 -19.43 6.07
C GLY A 62 -8.39 -17.93 6.07
N GLN A 63 -8.74 -17.34 7.22
CA GLN A 63 -8.91 -15.89 7.35
C GLN A 63 -7.60 -15.13 7.08
N VAL A 64 -6.48 -15.60 7.65
CA VAL A 64 -5.16 -15.01 7.41
C VAL A 64 -4.76 -15.12 5.94
N HIS A 65 -4.98 -16.28 5.31
CA HIS A 65 -4.72 -16.48 3.89
C HIS A 65 -5.55 -15.53 3.01
N GLU A 66 -6.84 -15.34 3.33
CA GLU A 66 -7.72 -14.41 2.62
C GLU A 66 -7.25 -12.95 2.81
N GLN A 67 -6.89 -12.56 4.03
CA GLN A 67 -6.34 -11.23 4.31
C GLN A 67 -5.02 -11.00 3.56
N ILE A 68 -4.12 -11.97 3.54
CA ILE A 68 -2.88 -11.92 2.75
C ILE A 68 -3.19 -11.83 1.26
N ALA A 69 -4.17 -12.59 0.74
CA ALA A 69 -4.55 -12.55 -0.67
C ALA A 69 -5.07 -11.16 -1.07
N GLN A 70 -5.93 -10.55 -0.25
CA GLN A 70 -6.39 -9.17 -0.45
C GLN A 70 -5.23 -8.18 -0.40
N LEU A 71 -4.32 -8.38 0.55
CA LEU A 71 -3.14 -7.54 0.72
C LEU A 71 -2.04 -7.79 -0.33
N VAL A 72 -2.09 -8.86 -1.12
CA VAL A 72 -1.20 -9.05 -2.28
C VAL A 72 -1.85 -8.49 -3.55
N ALA A 73 -3.18 -8.58 -3.65
CA ALA A 73 -3.94 -8.09 -4.80
C ALA A 73 -3.99 -6.55 -4.87
N ILE A 74 -4.15 -5.85 -3.74
CA ILE A 74 -4.28 -4.38 -3.69
C ILE A 74 -2.95 -3.64 -3.97
N PRO A 75 -1.79 -4.05 -3.43
CA PRO A 75 -0.50 -3.38 -3.67
C PRO A 75 0.05 -3.64 -5.07
N ALA A 76 -0.29 -4.74 -5.73
CA ALA A 76 0.18 -4.96 -7.11
C ALA A 76 -0.27 -3.85 -8.07
N ALA A 77 -1.44 -3.25 -7.83
CA ALA A 77 -1.93 -2.08 -8.56
C ALA A 77 -1.41 -0.77 -7.95
N SER A 78 -1.55 -0.59 -6.62
CA SER A 78 -1.19 0.68 -5.94
C SER A 78 0.32 0.92 -5.84
N THR A 79 1.12 -0.08 -5.47
CA THR A 79 2.59 0.01 -5.37
C THR A 79 3.24 0.11 -6.75
N ARG A 80 2.69 -0.57 -7.76
CA ARG A 80 3.10 -0.34 -9.16
C ARG A 80 2.84 1.10 -9.58
N ASN A 81 1.69 1.67 -9.18
CA ASN A 81 1.38 3.07 -9.43
C ASN A 81 2.34 4.02 -8.70
N SER A 82 2.63 3.80 -7.40
CA SER A 82 3.56 4.65 -6.65
C SER A 82 4.99 4.60 -7.17
N GLY A 83 5.47 3.42 -7.60
CA GLY A 83 6.77 3.29 -8.25
C GLY A 83 6.85 4.07 -9.56
N LEU A 84 5.83 3.97 -10.41
CA LEU A 84 5.73 4.73 -11.66
C LEU A 84 5.63 6.25 -11.40
N GLU A 85 4.88 6.67 -10.39
CA GLU A 85 4.78 8.08 -9.99
C GLU A 85 6.15 8.63 -9.53
N LEU A 86 6.90 7.87 -8.73
CA LEU A 86 8.24 8.24 -8.28
C LEU A 86 9.25 8.28 -9.43
N GLU A 87 9.20 7.33 -10.36
CA GLU A 87 10.09 7.30 -11.52
C GLU A 87 9.81 8.48 -12.47
N ALA A 88 8.55 8.79 -12.70
CA ALA A 88 8.16 9.94 -13.51
C ALA A 88 8.45 11.28 -12.80
N VAL A 89 8.50 11.31 -11.47
CA VAL A 89 9.05 12.43 -10.69
C VAL A 89 10.53 12.60 -10.98
N VAL A 90 11.32 11.53 -10.94
CA VAL A 90 12.77 11.59 -11.25
C VAL A 90 13.00 12.12 -12.66
N GLN A 91 12.29 11.56 -13.66
CA GLN A 91 12.38 12.01 -15.05
C GLN A 91 12.01 13.50 -15.21
N ALA A 92 10.93 13.94 -14.57
CA ALA A 92 10.51 15.35 -14.61
C ALA A 92 11.57 16.26 -13.96
N THR A 93 12.19 15.84 -12.86
CA THR A 93 13.25 16.62 -12.21
C THR A 93 14.53 16.70 -13.03
N GLU A 94 14.92 15.62 -13.70
CA GLU A 94 16.07 15.62 -14.61
C GLU A 94 15.82 16.53 -15.82
N ALA A 95 14.63 16.46 -16.42
CA ALA A 95 14.25 17.33 -17.54
C ALA A 95 14.23 18.81 -17.15
N ALA A 96 13.67 19.15 -15.99
CA ALA A 96 13.67 20.51 -15.46
C ALA A 96 15.09 21.01 -15.19
N ALA A 97 15.95 20.18 -14.57
CA ALA A 97 17.34 20.53 -14.30
C ALA A 97 18.13 20.81 -15.60
N ASN A 98 17.98 19.94 -16.60
CA ASN A 98 18.62 20.14 -17.92
C ASN A 98 18.14 21.44 -18.57
N THR A 99 16.83 21.71 -18.55
CA THR A 99 16.26 22.95 -19.12
C THR A 99 16.82 24.19 -18.45
N ILE A 100 16.95 24.18 -17.11
CA ILE A 100 17.54 25.30 -16.35
C ILE A 100 19.01 25.48 -16.73
N MET A 101 19.77 24.40 -16.85
CA MET A 101 21.18 24.44 -17.26
C MET A 101 21.33 25.03 -18.67
N GLU A 102 20.60 24.50 -19.65
CA GLU A 102 20.64 24.98 -21.04
C GLU A 102 20.26 26.46 -21.15
N ALA A 103 19.21 26.90 -20.45
CA ALA A 103 18.82 28.29 -20.43
C ALA A 103 19.90 29.18 -19.80
N THR A 104 20.54 28.72 -18.72
CA THR A 104 21.62 29.46 -18.05
C THR A 104 22.88 29.55 -18.93
N GLU A 105 23.25 28.48 -19.61
CA GLU A 105 24.36 28.47 -20.57
C GLU A 105 24.10 29.43 -21.73
N ALA A 106 22.88 29.44 -22.28
CA ALA A 106 22.49 30.38 -23.33
C ALA A 106 22.53 31.85 -22.86
N ILE A 107 22.12 32.12 -21.62
CA ILE A 107 22.23 33.46 -21.01
C ILE A 107 23.71 33.85 -20.87
N GLN A 108 24.57 32.93 -20.43
CA GLN A 108 26.00 33.22 -20.31
C GLN A 108 26.65 33.51 -21.67
N ALA A 109 26.32 32.74 -22.70
CA ALA A 109 26.78 33.00 -24.07
C ALA A 109 26.32 34.37 -24.58
N TRP A 110 25.06 34.74 -24.31
CA TRP A 110 24.53 36.06 -24.63
C TRP A 110 25.31 37.18 -23.93
N ILE A 111 25.59 37.05 -22.63
CA ILE A 111 26.38 38.04 -21.87
C ILE A 111 27.78 38.19 -22.49
N SER A 112 28.44 37.08 -22.82
CA SER A 112 29.77 37.09 -23.45
C SER A 112 29.78 37.68 -24.86
N SER A 113 28.68 37.55 -25.61
CA SER A 113 28.56 38.11 -26.96
C SER A 113 28.53 39.65 -26.97
N GLY A 114 28.09 40.27 -25.87
CA GLY A 114 27.90 41.72 -25.77
C GLY A 114 26.78 42.28 -26.66
N GLN A 115 25.93 41.43 -27.23
CA GLN A 115 24.80 41.85 -28.06
C GLN A 115 23.78 42.65 -27.25
N LYS A 116 23.22 43.70 -27.87
CA LYS A 116 22.25 44.63 -27.24
C LYS A 116 21.10 45.01 -28.15
N ASP A 117 20.97 44.37 -29.31
CA ASP A 117 19.85 44.60 -30.21
C ASP A 117 18.56 44.03 -29.62
N GLN A 118 17.43 44.55 -30.10
CA GLN A 118 16.09 44.21 -29.58
C GLN A 118 15.80 42.71 -29.64
N ALA A 119 16.19 42.04 -30.73
CA ALA A 119 15.97 40.60 -30.90
C ALA A 119 16.79 39.79 -29.88
N SER A 120 18.03 40.20 -29.62
CA SER A 120 18.88 39.62 -28.59
C SER A 120 18.28 39.77 -27.18
N ILE A 121 17.65 40.91 -26.87
CA ILE A 121 16.99 41.13 -25.57
C ILE A 121 15.72 40.26 -25.43
N GLU A 122 14.94 40.12 -26.50
CA GLU A 122 13.77 39.24 -26.53
C GLU A 122 14.16 37.76 -26.35
N ALA A 123 15.24 37.32 -26.99
CA ALA A 123 15.78 35.98 -26.79
C ALA A 123 16.21 35.73 -25.33
N LEU A 124 16.84 36.71 -24.68
CA LEU A 124 17.18 36.64 -23.25
C LEU A 124 15.92 36.50 -22.39
N SER A 125 14.87 37.30 -22.66
CA SER A 125 13.60 37.20 -21.94
C SER A 125 12.97 35.81 -22.07
N ALA A 126 13.03 35.20 -23.25
CA ALA A 126 12.53 33.85 -23.47
C ALA A 126 13.31 32.79 -22.65
N ARG A 127 14.64 32.93 -22.53
CA ARG A 127 15.45 32.04 -21.68
C ARG A 127 15.11 32.16 -20.21
N VAL A 128 14.90 33.38 -19.72
CA VAL A 128 14.46 33.63 -18.34
C VAL A 128 13.07 33.03 -18.07
N ASN A 129 12.13 33.18 -19.01
CA ASN A 129 10.81 32.55 -18.89
C ASN A 129 10.89 31.02 -18.85
N SER A 130 11.75 30.41 -19.66
CA SER A 130 11.97 28.96 -19.65
C SER A 130 12.48 28.46 -18.29
N ILE A 131 13.32 29.23 -17.59
CA ILE A 131 13.75 28.92 -16.22
C ILE A 131 12.55 28.97 -15.27
N PHE A 132 11.70 29.99 -15.36
CA PHE A 132 10.51 30.10 -14.50
C PHE A 132 9.52 28.96 -14.72
N GLU A 133 9.28 28.56 -15.97
CA GLU A 133 8.45 27.41 -16.30
C GLU A 133 9.03 26.10 -15.74
N ALA A 134 10.33 25.85 -15.94
CA ALA A 134 11.00 24.67 -15.40
C ALA A 134 10.94 24.61 -13.86
N CYS A 135 11.05 25.76 -13.19
CA CYS A 135 10.90 25.85 -11.73
C CYS A 135 9.45 25.59 -11.29
N SER A 136 8.46 26.05 -12.05
CA SER A 136 7.03 25.82 -11.75
C SER A 136 6.67 24.33 -11.79
N PHE A 137 7.28 23.56 -12.70
CA PHE A 137 7.08 22.11 -12.77
C PHE A 137 7.62 21.35 -11.55
N GLN A 138 8.52 21.95 -10.77
CA GLN A 138 8.99 21.37 -9.52
C GLN A 138 7.87 21.24 -8.47
N ASP A 139 6.84 22.10 -8.51
CA ASP A 139 5.70 22.01 -7.59
C ASP A 139 4.82 20.79 -7.89
N VAL A 140 4.60 20.49 -9.18
CA VAL A 140 3.89 19.27 -9.63
C VAL A 140 4.61 18.02 -9.13
N THR A 141 5.95 18.00 -9.19
CA THR A 141 6.76 16.92 -8.62
C THR A 141 6.51 16.74 -7.13
N GLY A 142 6.39 17.82 -6.36
CA GLY A 142 6.08 17.77 -4.93
C GLY A 142 4.70 17.17 -4.63
N GLN A 143 3.70 17.45 -5.47
CA GLN A 143 2.36 16.87 -5.35
C GLN A 143 2.37 15.36 -5.63
N ARG A 144 3.12 14.94 -6.66
CA ARG A 144 3.25 13.52 -7.03
C ARG A 144 3.99 12.69 -5.97
N ILE A 145 5.06 13.23 -5.38
CA ILE A 145 5.74 12.61 -4.24
C ILE A 145 4.78 12.42 -3.06
N ARG A 146 3.95 13.42 -2.74
CA ARG A 146 2.95 13.30 -1.66
C ARG A 146 1.94 12.19 -1.94
N ARG A 147 1.43 12.07 -3.17
CA ARG A 147 0.50 10.99 -3.55
C ARG A 147 1.16 9.61 -3.40
N ALA A 148 2.41 9.46 -3.86
CA ALA A 148 3.16 8.22 -3.69
C ALA A 148 3.36 7.84 -2.20
N ILE A 149 3.70 8.82 -1.35
CA ILE A 149 3.85 8.61 0.10
C ILE A 149 2.52 8.23 0.75
N GLN A 150 1.41 8.90 0.41
CA GLN A 150 0.07 8.58 0.93
C GLN A 150 -0.34 7.14 0.59
N HIS A 151 -0.07 6.69 -0.63
CA HIS A 151 -0.33 5.30 -1.01
C HIS A 151 0.53 4.31 -0.21
N LEU A 152 1.80 4.61 0.04
CA LEU A 152 2.67 3.75 0.86
C LEU A 152 2.21 3.68 2.31
N GLN A 153 1.78 4.81 2.90
CA GLN A 153 1.20 4.86 4.24
C GLN A 153 -0.09 4.03 4.34
N GLN A 154 -0.92 4.04 3.30
CA GLN A 154 -2.13 3.22 3.28
C GLN A 154 -1.80 1.72 3.27
N VAL A 155 -0.76 1.30 2.56
CA VAL A 155 -0.25 -0.08 2.58
C VAL A 155 0.30 -0.45 3.96
N GLU A 156 1.05 0.45 4.59
CA GLU A 156 1.57 0.28 5.96
C GLU A 156 0.44 0.09 6.98
N THR A 157 -0.58 0.96 6.96
CA THR A 157 -1.75 0.83 7.83
C THR A 157 -2.46 -0.50 7.61
N MET A 158 -2.65 -0.95 6.37
CA MET A 158 -3.28 -2.24 6.11
C MET A 158 -2.45 -3.42 6.66
N LEU A 159 -1.12 -3.35 6.59
CA LEU A 159 -0.22 -4.37 7.16
C LEU A 159 -0.33 -4.47 8.70
N GLU A 160 -0.43 -3.33 9.39
CA GLU A 160 -0.59 -3.28 10.86
C GLU A 160 -1.86 -4.01 11.34
N HIS A 161 -2.93 -4.00 10.55
CA HIS A 161 -4.20 -4.64 10.89
C HIS A 161 -4.20 -6.17 10.70
N ILE A 162 -3.29 -6.71 9.87
CA ILE A 162 -3.21 -8.16 9.61
C ILE A 162 -2.38 -8.88 10.68
N VAL A 163 -1.38 -8.22 11.26
CA VAL A 163 -0.52 -8.83 12.29
C VAL A 163 -0.60 -8.03 13.59
N PRO A 164 -1.72 -8.12 14.35
CA PRO A 164 -1.81 -7.51 15.67
C PRO A 164 -0.77 -8.15 16.60
N GLY A 165 0.33 -7.44 16.86
CA GLY A 165 1.37 -7.88 17.81
C GLY A 165 2.80 -7.94 17.25
N VAL A 166 3.02 -7.78 15.93
CA VAL A 166 4.34 -7.34 15.44
C VAL A 166 4.40 -5.85 15.69
N THR A 167 4.80 -5.48 16.90
CA THR A 167 5.26 -4.12 17.15
C THR A 167 6.38 -3.87 16.15
N ALA A 168 6.15 -2.99 15.18
CA ALA A 168 7.23 -2.43 14.38
C ALA A 168 8.36 -2.07 15.34
N ASP A 169 9.57 -2.56 15.05
CA ASP A 169 10.74 -2.29 15.89
C ASP A 169 10.78 -0.77 16.16
N PRO A 170 10.79 -0.31 17.42
CA PRO A 170 10.79 1.11 17.75
C PRO A 170 12.02 1.86 17.20
N SER A 171 13.01 1.15 16.67
CA SER A 171 14.13 1.73 15.92
C SER A 171 13.79 2.10 14.46
N LEU A 172 12.72 1.53 13.88
CA LEU A 172 12.14 1.97 12.61
C LEU A 172 11.30 3.21 12.86
N ARG A 173 11.95 4.37 12.90
CA ARG A 173 11.24 5.65 12.91
C ARG A 173 10.42 5.75 11.63
N PRO A 174 9.11 6.10 11.69
CA PRO A 174 8.38 6.47 10.50
C PRO A 174 9.19 7.55 9.79
N VAL A 175 9.49 7.35 8.51
CA VAL A 175 10.21 8.32 7.70
C VAL A 175 9.27 9.53 7.53
N GLN A 176 9.31 10.42 8.51
CA GLN A 176 8.77 11.75 8.39
C GLN A 176 9.72 12.46 7.44
N VAL A 177 9.36 12.52 6.16
CA VAL A 177 9.96 13.47 5.24
C VAL A 177 9.29 14.80 5.54
N PRO A 178 9.92 15.73 6.31
CA PRO A 178 9.37 17.06 6.46
C PRO A 178 9.34 17.67 5.07
N THR A 179 8.15 17.69 4.47
CA THR A 179 7.95 18.36 3.20
C THR A 179 7.84 19.85 3.53
N GLN A 180 8.96 20.49 3.84
CA GLN A 180 9.02 21.94 3.82
C GLN A 180 8.94 22.37 2.35
N MET A 181 7.73 22.34 1.81
CA MET A 181 7.42 23.08 0.59
C MET A 181 7.64 24.55 0.88
N ARG A 182 8.67 25.12 0.24
CA ARG A 182 8.71 26.58 0.02
C ARG A 182 7.81 26.91 -1.16
N THR A 183 6.52 26.61 -1.03
CA THR A 183 5.50 27.10 -1.95
C THR A 183 4.44 27.88 -1.18
N THR A 184 3.73 28.71 -1.93
CA THR A 184 2.90 29.83 -1.46
C THR A 184 1.92 29.49 -0.34
N SER A 185 1.53 30.52 0.42
CA SER A 185 0.77 30.49 1.68
C SER A 185 -0.27 29.36 1.84
N ALA A 186 -0.53 28.96 3.08
CA ALA A 186 -1.53 27.96 3.46
C ALA A 186 -2.94 28.15 2.84
N ALA A 187 -3.30 29.35 2.41
CA ALA A 187 -4.55 29.61 1.69
C ALA A 187 -4.61 28.95 0.28
N ALA A 188 -3.48 28.77 -0.39
CA ALA A 188 -3.39 28.10 -1.69
C ALA A 188 -3.43 26.56 -1.59
N GLN A 189 -3.29 26.01 -0.36
CA GLN A 189 -3.33 24.57 -0.09
C GLN A 189 -4.75 24.05 0.18
N ALA A 190 -5.73 24.95 0.35
CA ALA A 190 -7.13 24.61 0.59
C ALA A 190 -7.95 24.46 -0.70
N THR A 191 -7.38 24.79 -1.86
CA THR A 191 -8.00 24.60 -3.17
C THR A 191 -7.86 23.15 -3.64
N PRO A 192 -8.93 22.56 -4.20
CA PRO A 192 -8.86 21.21 -4.77
C PRO A 192 -7.80 21.15 -5.88
N ASP A 193 -7.15 19.99 -5.98
CA ASP A 193 -6.12 19.71 -6.97
C ASP A 193 -6.69 19.93 -8.37
N LEU A 194 -6.08 20.82 -9.16
CA LEU A 194 -6.50 21.08 -10.52
C LEU A 194 -6.08 19.89 -11.39
N SER A 195 -7.02 19.33 -12.14
CA SER A 195 -6.68 18.31 -13.13
C SER A 195 -5.87 18.92 -14.27
N GLN A 196 -5.12 18.11 -15.02
CA GLN A 196 -4.39 18.61 -16.19
C GLN A 196 -5.33 19.30 -17.20
N ALA A 197 -6.57 18.83 -17.31
CA ALA A 197 -7.60 19.48 -18.12
C ALA A 197 -7.99 20.87 -17.59
N ASP A 198 -8.00 21.06 -16.27
CA ASP A 198 -8.29 22.37 -15.66
C ASP A 198 -7.11 23.34 -15.83
N ILE A 199 -5.88 22.84 -15.78
CA ILE A 199 -4.65 23.62 -16.04
C ILE A 199 -4.62 24.06 -17.50
N ASP A 200 -4.89 23.14 -18.42
CA ASP A 200 -4.93 23.43 -19.87
C ASP A 200 -6.03 24.44 -20.19
N ALA A 201 -7.21 24.33 -19.57
CA ALA A 201 -8.30 25.29 -19.71
C ALA A 201 -7.95 26.68 -19.13
N LEU A 202 -7.21 26.72 -18.01
CA LEU A 202 -6.77 27.97 -17.39
C LEU A 202 -5.73 28.70 -18.26
N LEU A 203 -4.83 27.95 -18.89
CA LEU A 203 -3.81 28.47 -19.80
C LEU A 203 -4.42 28.92 -21.14
N ASP A 204 -5.43 28.21 -21.65
CA ASP A 204 -6.20 28.59 -22.84
C ASP A 204 -7.06 29.85 -22.60
N PHE A 205 -7.59 30.01 -21.38
CA PHE A 205 -8.27 31.24 -20.97
C PHE A 205 -7.32 32.45 -20.91
N GLY A 206 -6.05 32.23 -20.56
CA GLY A 206 -5.00 33.25 -20.62
C GLY A 206 -4.60 33.65 -22.05
N ALA A 207 -4.64 32.70 -22.99
CA ALA A 207 -4.39 32.95 -24.41
C ALA A 207 -5.51 33.75 -25.07
N THR A 208 -6.76 33.57 -24.61
CA THR A 208 -7.94 34.28 -25.15
C THR A 208 -8.19 35.66 -24.52
N ALA A 209 -7.64 35.94 -23.33
CA ALA A 209 -7.81 37.24 -22.65
C ALA A 209 -7.04 38.41 -23.28
N THR A 210 -6.22 38.19 -24.32
CA THR A 210 -5.64 39.27 -25.14
C THR A 210 -6.42 39.57 -26.43
N ALA A 211 -7.47 38.79 -26.74
CA ALA A 211 -8.38 39.08 -27.83
C ALA A 211 -9.67 39.70 -27.27
N SER A 212 -9.64 41.00 -27.03
CA SER A 212 -10.88 41.77 -26.93
C SER A 212 -11.70 41.54 -28.20
N PRO A 213 -12.99 41.15 -28.15
CA PRO A 213 -13.81 41.11 -29.35
C PRO A 213 -14.22 42.54 -29.67
N ALA A 214 -13.28 43.34 -30.18
CA ALA A 214 -13.64 44.49 -30.96
C ALA A 214 -14.37 43.93 -32.19
N ARG A 215 -15.68 44.07 -32.17
CA ARG A 215 -16.60 43.80 -33.28
C ARG A 215 -16.03 44.46 -34.53
N ALA A 216 -15.28 43.71 -35.33
CA ALA A 216 -14.91 44.11 -36.67
C ALA A 216 -16.22 44.14 -37.45
N ALA A 217 -16.76 45.33 -37.66
CA ALA A 217 -17.72 45.53 -38.72
C ALA A 217 -16.99 45.15 -40.00
N GLU A 218 -17.35 44.00 -40.58
CA GLU A 218 -16.93 43.62 -41.92
C GLU A 218 -17.36 44.74 -42.86
N LEU A 219 -16.39 45.57 -43.28
CA LEU A 219 -16.59 46.51 -44.38
C LEU A 219 -17.02 45.69 -45.59
N SER A 220 -18.18 46.04 -46.15
CA SER A 220 -18.66 45.34 -47.32
C SER A 220 -17.72 45.64 -48.49
N GLN A 221 -17.64 44.71 -49.45
CA GLN A 221 -16.81 44.91 -50.65
C GLN A 221 -17.14 46.23 -51.39
N ALA A 222 -18.37 46.73 -51.26
CA ALA A 222 -18.78 48.02 -51.80
C ALA A 222 -18.13 49.23 -51.09
N ASP A 223 -17.84 49.12 -49.79
CA ASP A 223 -17.17 50.18 -49.02
C ASP A 223 -15.67 50.25 -49.37
N ILE A 224 -15.07 49.11 -49.72
CA ILE A 224 -13.68 49.01 -50.16
C ILE A 224 -13.52 49.62 -51.56
N ASP A 225 -14.45 49.35 -52.47
CA ASP A 225 -14.41 49.87 -53.85
C ASP A 225 -14.64 51.40 -53.90
N ALA A 226 -15.41 51.95 -52.95
CA ALA A 226 -15.63 53.39 -52.83
C ALA A 226 -14.40 54.17 -52.33
N LEU A 227 -13.53 53.54 -51.53
CA LEU A 227 -12.31 54.15 -51.00
C LEU A 227 -11.15 54.22 -52.01
N LEU A 228 -11.20 53.40 -53.07
CA LEU A 228 -10.11 53.29 -54.06
C LEU A 228 -10.37 54.10 -55.35
N ASN A 229 -11.60 54.57 -55.58
CA ASN A 229 -12.00 55.29 -56.80
C ASN A 229 -12.54 56.73 -56.56
N GLY A 230 -12.25 57.31 -55.39
CA GLY A 230 -12.57 58.70 -55.03
C GLY A 230 -11.36 59.63 -55.11
#